data_AF-A0A4R5CBN2-F1
#
_entry.id   AF-A0A4R5CBN2-F1
#
_cell.length_a   1.000
_cell.length_b   1.000
_cell.length_c   1.000
_cell.angle_alpha   90.00
_cell.angle_beta   90.00
_cell.angle_gamma   90.00
#
_symmetry.space_group_name_H-M   'P 1'
#
loop_
_entity.id
_entity.type
_entity.pdbx_description
1 polymer ?
#
loop_
_entity_poly.entity_id
_entity_poly.type
_entity_poly.pdbx_seq_one_letter_code
_entity_poly.pdbx_strand_id
1 'polypeptide(L)'
;MGNSSYDVGHLLSCSGGVGNAGCIGCICVNPTTSVPRGKRSEWSATYRNTPEGRDYDIDVVSHEMGHQLGANHTFLYKVEGRRANIEPGTGSTIMGYAGVATHSTLNIQEHVDNYYSVNTITQIQSVLANKTCSRNSPIFNENIQLKNIASVYHLLTFNVGDRKLDRKIMIE
;
A
#
# COMPACT_ATOMS: atom_id res chain seq x y z
N MET A 1 -16.89 -10.78 7.12
CA MET A 1 -16.29 -11.58 6.01
C MET A 1 -15.42 -12.68 6.60
N GLY A 2 -15.39 -13.87 5.99
CA GLY A 2 -14.55 -14.98 6.44
C GLY A 2 -13.12 -14.87 5.88
N ASN A 3 -12.15 -15.45 6.59
CA ASN A 3 -10.74 -15.41 6.19
C ASN A 3 -10.45 -16.04 4.81
N SER A 4 -11.30 -16.92 4.28
CA SER A 4 -11.12 -17.51 2.95
C SER A 4 -11.58 -16.61 1.79
N SER A 5 -12.26 -15.49 2.07
CA SER A 5 -12.92 -14.67 1.05
C SER A 5 -12.04 -13.59 0.43
N TYR A 6 -10.81 -13.43 0.90
CA TYR A 6 -9.91 -12.35 0.47
C TYR A 6 -8.45 -12.73 0.71
N ASP A 7 -7.54 -12.22 -0.12
CA ASP A 7 -6.09 -12.42 0.02
C ASP A 7 -5.43 -11.26 0.76
N VAL A 8 -6.04 -10.08 0.65
CA VAL A 8 -5.61 -8.81 1.22
C VAL A 8 -6.84 -8.04 1.69
N GLY A 9 -6.77 -7.51 2.90
CA GLY A 9 -7.78 -6.70 3.53
C GLY A 9 -7.13 -5.39 3.97
N HIS A 10 -7.62 -4.29 3.45
CA HIS A 10 -7.05 -2.98 3.72
C HIS A 10 -8.18 -1.98 4.00
N LEU A 11 -8.11 -1.30 5.13
CA LEU A 11 -9.11 -0.31 5.50
C LEU A 11 -8.73 1.07 4.94
N LEU A 12 -9.66 1.68 4.21
CA LEU A 12 -9.55 3.06 3.75
C LEU A 12 -10.36 3.96 4.68
N SER A 13 -9.70 4.91 5.33
CA SER A 13 -10.31 5.84 6.28
C SER A 13 -10.30 7.27 5.75
N CYS A 14 -11.43 7.97 5.93
CA CYS A 14 -11.54 9.40 5.67
C CYS A 14 -10.88 10.26 6.76
N SER A 15 -10.36 9.67 7.84
CA SER A 15 -9.83 10.41 8.99
C SER A 15 -8.68 9.68 9.66
N GLY A 16 -7.67 10.43 10.11
CA GLY A 16 -6.47 9.93 10.80
C GLY A 16 -5.15 10.30 10.13
N GLY A 17 -5.16 10.67 8.84
CA GLY A 17 -4.03 11.31 8.16
C GLY A 17 -2.83 10.46 7.74
N VAL A 18 -2.61 9.32 8.39
CA VAL A 18 -1.45 8.45 8.15
C VAL A 18 -1.90 7.06 7.69
N GLY A 19 -0.94 6.16 7.45
CA GLY A 19 -1.20 4.74 7.28
C GLY A 19 -0.62 3.90 8.42
N ASN A 20 -0.99 2.63 8.45
CA ASN A 20 -0.35 1.64 9.28
C ASN A 20 -0.24 0.29 8.56
N ALA A 21 1.01 -0.14 8.47
CA ALA A 21 1.37 -1.40 7.83
C ALA A 21 0.80 -2.63 8.52
N GLY A 22 0.33 -2.58 9.78
CA GLY A 22 -0.26 -3.68 10.54
C GLY A 22 0.65 -4.91 10.71
N CYS A 23 0.88 -5.61 9.61
CA CYS A 23 1.92 -6.59 9.36
C CYS A 23 2.56 -6.43 7.96
N ILE A 24 3.88 -6.55 7.88
CA ILE A 24 4.61 -6.50 6.59
C ILE A 24 4.64 -7.89 5.94
N GLY A 25 4.24 -8.01 4.67
CA GLY A 25 4.27 -9.27 3.91
C GLY A 25 3.21 -10.29 4.33
N CYS A 26 2.19 -9.83 5.05
CA CYS A 26 1.16 -10.67 5.64
C CYS A 26 0.04 -11.07 4.69
N ILE A 27 0.13 -10.76 3.39
CA ILE A 27 -0.85 -11.25 2.42
C ILE A 27 -1.09 -12.75 2.61
N CYS A 28 -2.36 -13.13 2.57
CA CYS A 28 -2.82 -14.51 2.71
C CYS A 28 -2.51 -15.18 4.05
N VAL A 29 -2.00 -14.43 5.04
CA VAL A 29 -1.81 -14.91 6.41
C VAL A 29 -3.05 -14.55 7.21
N ASN A 30 -3.81 -15.57 7.59
CA ASN A 30 -5.00 -15.37 8.41
C ASN A 30 -4.60 -14.93 9.82
N PRO A 31 -5.27 -13.91 10.40
CA PRO A 31 -5.07 -13.58 11.80
C PRO A 31 -5.53 -14.74 12.69
N THR A 32 -4.78 -15.00 13.75
CA THR A 32 -5.08 -16.00 14.79
C THR A 32 -5.30 -15.30 16.13
N THR A 33 -5.71 -16.04 17.16
CA THR A 33 -5.81 -15.49 18.52
C THR A 33 -4.45 -15.03 19.06
N SER A 34 -3.38 -15.77 18.75
CA SER A 34 -2.00 -15.46 19.18
C SER A 34 -1.31 -14.42 18.30
N VAL A 35 -1.66 -14.37 17.02
CA VAL A 35 -1.13 -13.39 16.06
C VAL A 35 -2.34 -12.67 15.44
N PRO A 36 -2.93 -11.69 16.14
CA PRO A 36 -4.19 -11.06 15.72
C PRO A 36 -4.01 -10.13 14.52
N ARG A 37 -2.77 -9.74 14.23
CA ARG A 37 -2.39 -9.04 13.01
C ARG A 37 -2.14 -10.06 11.90
N GLY A 38 -2.57 -9.76 10.70
CA GLY A 38 -2.54 -10.66 9.55
C GLY A 38 -2.99 -9.87 8.34
N LYS A 39 -3.44 -10.54 7.29
CA LYS A 39 -3.84 -9.94 6.01
C LYS A 39 -5.00 -8.92 6.03
N ARG A 40 -5.47 -8.46 7.19
CA ARG A 40 -6.56 -7.48 7.36
C ARG A 40 -6.26 -6.40 8.39
N SER A 41 -5.00 -6.24 8.75
CA SER A 41 -4.57 -5.35 9.84
C SER A 41 -4.14 -3.97 9.36
N GLU A 42 -4.11 -3.78 8.05
CA GLU A 42 -3.52 -2.63 7.38
C GLU A 42 -4.58 -1.59 7.04
N TRP A 43 -4.19 -0.31 7.13
CA TRP A 43 -5.10 0.79 6.86
C TRP A 43 -4.38 2.04 6.37
N SER A 44 -5.11 2.85 5.60
CA SER A 44 -4.67 4.14 5.07
C SER A 44 -5.71 5.21 5.40
N ALA A 45 -5.28 6.33 5.96
CA ALA A 45 -6.14 7.47 6.26
C ALA A 45 -5.67 8.77 5.61
N THR A 46 -6.62 9.60 5.24
CA THR A 46 -6.38 10.97 4.72
C THR A 46 -6.48 12.00 5.85
N TYR A 47 -5.83 13.16 5.66
CA TYR A 47 -6.00 14.35 6.51
C TYR A 47 -7.15 15.25 6.03
N ARG A 48 -7.64 15.06 4.80
CA ARG A 48 -8.53 16.03 4.13
C ARG A 48 -10.02 15.69 4.25
N ASN A 49 -10.41 14.74 5.10
CA ASN A 49 -11.78 14.18 5.16
C ASN A 49 -12.29 13.53 3.85
N THR A 50 -11.53 13.64 2.77
CA THR A 50 -11.78 13.03 1.48
C THR A 50 -10.67 12.01 1.21
N PRO A 51 -10.98 10.70 1.18
CA PRO A 51 -10.00 9.64 0.99
C PRO A 51 -9.63 9.54 -0.49
N GLU A 52 -9.12 10.64 -1.06
CA GLU A 52 -8.71 10.76 -2.46
C GLU A 52 -7.68 11.84 -2.73
N GLY A 53 -7.16 11.81 -3.96
CA GLY A 53 -6.12 12.72 -4.43
C GLY A 53 -4.76 12.06 -4.30
N ARG A 54 -3.79 12.58 -5.06
CA ARG A 54 -2.43 12.00 -5.16
C ARG A 54 -1.82 11.70 -3.80
N ASP A 55 -1.90 12.67 -2.87
CA ASP A 55 -1.32 12.55 -1.53
C ASP A 55 -1.91 11.37 -0.75
N TYR A 56 -3.19 11.03 -0.99
CA TYR A 56 -3.79 9.86 -0.36
C TYR A 56 -3.52 8.58 -1.17
N ASP A 57 -3.79 8.60 -2.47
CA ASP A 57 -3.77 7.42 -3.33
C ASP A 57 -2.34 6.87 -3.55
N ILE A 58 -1.36 7.76 -3.66
CA ILE A 58 0.05 7.41 -3.91
C ILE A 58 0.84 7.45 -2.60
N ASP A 59 0.87 8.59 -1.92
CA ASP A 59 1.80 8.76 -0.79
C ASP A 59 1.40 7.91 0.42
N VAL A 60 0.11 7.57 0.59
CA VAL A 60 -0.38 6.72 1.70
C VAL A 60 -0.81 5.35 1.22
N VAL A 61 -1.82 5.25 0.34
CA VAL A 61 -2.40 3.95 -0.02
C VAL A 61 -1.38 3.05 -0.72
N SER A 62 -0.67 3.58 -1.72
CA SER A 62 0.36 2.78 -2.41
C SER A 62 1.51 2.40 -1.45
N HIS A 63 1.90 3.31 -0.56
CA HIS A 63 2.90 3.03 0.48
C HIS A 63 2.49 1.84 1.37
N GLU A 64 1.27 1.86 1.91
CA GLU A 64 0.77 0.81 2.79
C GLU A 64 0.48 -0.51 2.06
N MET A 65 0.14 -0.45 0.77
CA MET A 65 0.06 -1.64 -0.09
C MET A 65 1.45 -2.24 -0.31
N GLY A 66 2.49 -1.43 -0.44
CA GLY A 66 3.88 -1.91 -0.49
C GLY A 66 4.25 -2.71 0.76
N HIS A 67 3.89 -2.23 1.95
CA HIS A 67 4.09 -2.98 3.20
C HIS A 67 3.34 -4.31 3.24
N GLN A 68 2.06 -4.31 2.87
CA GLN A 68 1.28 -5.55 2.80
C GLN A 68 1.95 -6.59 1.92
N LEU A 69 2.51 -6.15 0.80
CA LEU A 69 3.25 -6.97 -0.16
C LEU A 69 4.66 -7.35 0.29
N GLY A 70 5.18 -6.78 1.38
CA GLY A 70 6.46 -7.20 1.98
C GLY A 70 7.57 -6.16 1.96
N ALA A 71 7.31 -4.96 1.46
CA ALA A 71 8.32 -3.90 1.38
C ALA A 71 8.59 -3.27 2.74
N ASN A 72 9.83 -2.85 2.95
CA ASN A 72 10.23 -1.97 4.06
C ASN A 72 10.57 -0.59 3.52
N HIS A 73 10.69 0.38 4.41
CA HIS A 73 11.02 1.73 4.02
C HIS A 73 12.41 1.86 3.39
N THR A 74 12.50 2.74 2.39
CA THR A 74 13.70 2.94 1.58
C THR A 74 14.51 4.18 1.96
N PHE A 75 13.94 5.08 2.77
CA PHE A 75 14.60 6.31 3.22
C PHE A 75 15.85 6.05 4.08
N LEU A 76 16.75 7.03 4.19
CA LEU A 76 17.94 6.96 5.07
C LEU A 76 17.89 7.94 6.26
N TYR A 77 16.86 8.79 6.37
CA TYR A 77 16.78 9.79 7.45
C TYR A 77 16.66 9.16 8.86
N LYS A 78 16.23 7.90 8.94
CA LYS A 78 16.17 7.10 10.16
C LYS A 78 16.54 5.65 9.84
N VAL A 79 17.32 5.02 10.73
CA VAL A 79 17.69 3.61 10.60
C VAL A 79 16.63 2.74 11.27
N GLU A 80 16.06 1.80 10.50
CA GLU A 80 15.02 0.88 10.99
C GLU A 80 15.50 -0.57 11.13
N GLY A 81 16.76 -0.86 10.78
CA GLY A 81 17.35 -2.20 10.92
C GLY A 81 16.81 -3.24 9.94
N ARG A 82 16.10 -2.82 8.88
CA ARG A 82 15.47 -3.70 7.88
C ARG A 82 16.27 -3.89 6.61
N ARG A 83 17.47 -3.29 6.51
CA ARG A 83 18.36 -3.35 5.34
C ARG A 83 17.68 -2.99 4.01
N ALA A 84 16.74 -2.05 4.06
CA ALA A 84 16.01 -1.56 2.88
C ALA A 84 16.33 -0.10 2.53
N ASN A 85 17.06 0.59 3.42
CA ASN A 85 17.42 1.99 3.30
C ASN A 85 18.44 2.17 2.15
N ILE A 86 18.00 2.80 1.05
CA ILE A 86 18.80 3.03 -0.16
C ILE A 86 18.67 4.47 -0.70
N GLU A 87 17.71 5.25 -0.21
CA GLU A 87 17.42 6.59 -0.71
C GLU A 87 17.91 7.67 0.28
N PRO A 88 18.54 8.75 -0.20
CA PRO A 88 19.04 9.82 0.66
C PRO A 88 17.88 10.55 1.36
N GLY A 89 18.15 11.06 2.57
CA GLY A 89 17.16 11.82 3.33
C GLY A 89 15.87 11.01 3.52
N THR A 90 14.72 11.65 3.28
CA THR A 90 13.42 10.98 3.35
C THR A 90 13.08 10.15 2.12
N GLY A 91 13.89 10.14 1.07
CA GLY A 91 13.65 9.38 -0.15
C GLY A 91 12.57 9.97 -1.07
N SER A 92 12.52 9.43 -2.28
CA SER A 92 11.64 9.89 -3.36
C SER A 92 10.70 8.80 -3.88
N THR A 93 10.99 7.51 -3.67
CA THR A 93 10.11 6.42 -4.13
C THR A 93 8.90 6.23 -3.21
N ILE A 94 7.91 5.43 -3.65
CA ILE A 94 6.68 5.14 -2.89
C ILE A 94 6.97 4.64 -1.47
N MET A 95 8.05 3.88 -1.23
CA MET A 95 8.40 3.39 0.12
C MET A 95 9.31 4.35 0.91
N GLY A 96 9.58 5.53 0.36
CA GLY A 96 10.17 6.64 1.07
C GLY A 96 9.14 7.36 1.94
N TYR A 97 9.61 8.37 2.65
CA TYR A 97 8.87 9.24 3.58
C TYR A 97 8.95 10.70 3.11
N ALA A 98 8.86 10.93 1.79
CA ALA A 98 8.93 12.27 1.20
C ALA A 98 8.01 13.26 1.97
N GLY A 99 8.55 14.44 2.31
CA GLY A 99 7.83 15.45 3.07
C GLY A 99 7.53 15.16 4.55
N VAL A 100 7.79 13.94 5.08
CA VAL A 100 7.38 13.54 6.44
C VAL A 100 8.34 14.02 7.53
N ALA A 101 9.64 14.22 7.24
CA ALA A 101 10.58 14.60 8.28
C ALA A 101 10.28 16.01 8.81
N THR A 102 10.21 16.14 10.14
CA THR A 102 10.02 17.42 10.83
C THR A 102 11.19 18.40 10.62
N HIS A 103 12.37 17.89 10.26
CA HIS A 103 13.55 18.68 9.91
C HIS A 103 13.68 18.76 8.39
N SER A 104 13.46 19.96 7.83
CA SER A 104 13.33 20.18 6.38
C SER A 104 14.58 19.86 5.57
N THR A 105 15.78 19.87 6.17
CA THR A 105 17.04 19.61 5.44
C THR A 105 17.21 18.16 4.97
N LEU A 106 16.41 17.23 5.50
CA LEU A 106 16.39 15.83 5.07
C LEU A 106 15.25 15.53 4.09
N ASN A 107 14.29 16.44 3.94
CA ASN A 107 13.24 16.32 2.92
C ASN A 107 13.81 16.73 1.56
N ILE A 108 14.05 15.75 0.70
CA ILE A 108 14.58 16.00 -0.65
C ILE A 108 13.46 16.38 -1.64
N GLN A 109 12.22 16.03 -1.32
CA GLN A 109 11.00 16.42 -2.02
C GLN A 109 9.79 16.33 -1.08
N GLU A 110 8.69 17.00 -1.43
CA GLU A 110 7.45 17.06 -0.63
C GLU A 110 6.61 15.78 -0.77
N HIS A 111 6.63 15.15 -1.93
CA HIS A 111 5.78 14.00 -2.25
C HIS A 111 6.55 12.94 -3.01
N VAL A 112 6.18 11.67 -2.87
CA VAL A 112 6.86 10.57 -3.58
C VAL A 112 6.58 10.60 -5.08
N ASP A 113 7.52 10.10 -5.86
CA ASP A 113 7.31 9.78 -7.27
C ASP A 113 6.55 8.45 -7.41
N ASN A 114 5.74 8.32 -8.46
CA ASN A 114 4.84 7.19 -8.65
C ASN A 114 5.58 5.93 -9.17
N TYR A 115 6.60 5.47 -8.45
CA TYR A 115 7.31 4.22 -8.73
C TYR A 115 7.89 3.59 -7.46
N TYR A 116 8.06 2.27 -7.50
CA TYR A 116 8.81 1.52 -6.51
C TYR A 116 10.28 1.39 -6.90
N SER A 117 11.17 1.45 -5.92
CA SER A 117 12.59 1.15 -6.14
C SER A 117 12.81 -0.34 -6.50
N VAL A 118 13.95 -0.65 -7.11
CA VAL A 118 14.35 -2.05 -7.39
C VAL A 118 14.44 -2.87 -6.10
N ASN A 119 14.91 -2.27 -5.00
CA ASN A 119 14.99 -2.94 -3.70
C ASN A 119 13.59 -3.31 -3.19
N THR A 120 12.64 -2.37 -3.28
CA THR A 120 11.24 -2.61 -2.93
C THR A 120 10.64 -3.75 -3.77
N ILE A 121 10.81 -3.69 -5.09
CA ILE A 121 10.28 -4.72 -6.00
C ILE A 121 10.86 -6.09 -5.66
N THR A 122 12.15 -6.16 -5.35
CA THR A 122 12.83 -7.41 -4.96
C THR A 122 12.24 -8.00 -3.68
N GLN A 123 11.98 -7.16 -2.66
CA GLN A 123 11.35 -7.60 -1.41
C GLN A 123 9.93 -8.13 -1.64
N ILE A 124 9.14 -7.41 -2.44
CA ILE A 124 7.79 -7.82 -2.82
C ILE A 124 7.82 -9.16 -3.56
N GLN A 125 8.67 -9.29 -4.58
CA GLN A 125 8.81 -10.53 -5.35
C GLN A 125 9.21 -11.72 -4.47
N SER A 126 10.10 -11.51 -3.49
CA SER A 126 10.50 -12.54 -2.53
C SER A 126 9.33 -13.01 -1.67
N VAL A 127 8.48 -12.10 -1.18
CA VAL A 127 7.27 -12.48 -0.46
C VAL A 127 6.29 -13.20 -1.38
N LEU A 128 5.99 -12.65 -2.55
CA LEU A 128 5.04 -13.23 -3.51
C LEU A 128 5.44 -14.64 -3.96
N ALA A 129 6.73 -14.89 -4.17
CA ALA A 129 7.25 -16.21 -4.55
C ALA A 129 6.93 -17.32 -3.54
N ASN A 130 6.66 -16.95 -2.28
CA ASN A 130 6.33 -17.87 -1.19
C ASN A 130 4.82 -17.95 -0.88
N LYS A 131 3.95 -17.36 -1.71
CA LYS A 131 2.50 -17.33 -1.49
C LYS A 131 1.77 -18.14 -2.55
N THR A 132 0.76 -18.89 -2.13
CA THR A 132 -0.01 -19.81 -2.99
C THR A 132 -1.48 -19.43 -3.14
N CYS A 133 -1.90 -18.36 -2.46
CA CYS A 133 -3.25 -17.85 -2.46
C CYS A 133 -3.61 -17.05 -3.72
N SER A 134 -2.61 -16.61 -4.50
CA SER A 134 -2.89 -15.86 -5.71
C SER A 134 -3.65 -16.72 -6.72
N ARG A 135 -4.74 -16.16 -7.24
CA ARG A 135 -5.44 -16.70 -8.39
C ARG A 135 -5.04 -15.85 -9.58
N ASN A 136 -4.31 -16.44 -10.52
CA ASN A 136 -4.13 -15.83 -11.83
C ASN A 136 -5.48 -15.90 -12.56
N SER A 137 -6.25 -14.82 -12.50
CA SER A 137 -7.33 -14.62 -13.47
C SER A 137 -6.73 -14.02 -14.75
N PRO A 138 -7.31 -14.27 -15.93
CA PRO A 138 -7.08 -13.38 -17.07
C PRO A 138 -7.34 -11.94 -16.61
N ILE A 139 -6.58 -10.99 -17.17
CA ILE A 139 -6.64 -9.56 -16.81
C ILE A 139 -8.11 -9.15 -16.63
N PHE A 140 -8.47 -8.72 -15.43
CA PHE A 140 -9.83 -8.34 -15.10
C PHE A 140 -10.08 -6.94 -15.68
N ASN A 141 -10.50 -6.86 -16.94
CA ASN A 141 -10.79 -5.59 -17.61
C ASN A 141 -12.28 -5.22 -17.52
N GLU A 142 -12.96 -5.67 -16.47
CA GLU A 142 -14.36 -5.33 -16.24
C GLU A 142 -14.49 -4.11 -15.33
N ASN A 143 -15.37 -3.20 -15.72
CA ASN A 143 -15.87 -2.16 -14.81
C ASN A 143 -16.54 -2.86 -13.63
N ILE A 144 -15.94 -2.75 -12.43
CA ILE A 144 -16.48 -3.34 -11.21
C ILE A 144 -17.90 -2.78 -10.99
N GLN A 145 -18.93 -3.58 -11.25
CA GLN A 145 -20.32 -3.21 -10.99
C GLN A 145 -20.67 -3.57 -9.55
N LEU A 146 -20.49 -2.63 -8.62
CA LEU A 146 -20.74 -2.79 -7.18
C LEU A 146 -22.24 -2.75 -6.81
N LYS A 147 -23.11 -3.48 -7.52
CA LYS A 147 -24.57 -3.37 -7.27
C LYS A 147 -25.09 -4.10 -6.03
N ASN A 148 -24.27 -4.87 -5.30
CA ASN A 148 -24.73 -5.66 -4.15
C ASN A 148 -23.67 -5.85 -3.02
N ILE A 149 -22.68 -4.97 -2.90
CA ILE A 149 -21.66 -5.11 -1.83
C ILE A 149 -21.98 -4.12 -0.70
N ALA A 150 -22.39 -4.65 0.46
CA ALA A 150 -22.53 -3.87 1.68
C ALA A 150 -21.14 -3.35 2.10
N SER A 151 -21.00 -2.02 2.13
CA SER A 151 -19.91 -1.20 2.69
C SER A 151 -18.56 -1.90 2.91
N VAL A 152 -17.94 -2.38 1.83
CA VAL A 152 -16.53 -2.76 1.81
C VAL A 152 -15.92 -2.21 0.53
N TYR A 153 -15.02 -1.24 0.70
CA TYR A 153 -14.27 -0.63 -0.40
C TYR A 153 -13.21 -1.62 -0.88
N HIS A 154 -13.18 -1.87 -2.19
CA HIS A 154 -12.18 -2.71 -2.85
C HIS A 154 -11.18 -1.83 -3.59
N LEU A 155 -9.89 -1.95 -3.29
CA LEU A 155 -8.81 -1.38 -4.10
C LEU A 155 -8.35 -2.44 -5.10
N LEU A 156 -8.53 -2.17 -6.39
CA LEU A 156 -7.96 -2.94 -7.49
C LEU A 156 -7.02 -2.02 -8.27
N THR A 157 -5.75 -2.41 -8.37
CA THR A 157 -4.76 -1.73 -9.23
C THR A 157 -4.29 -2.70 -10.30
N PHE A 158 -4.45 -2.33 -11.57
CA PHE A 158 -4.04 -3.11 -12.74
C PHE A 158 -2.71 -2.60 -13.32
N ASN A 159 -1.95 -3.49 -13.96
CA ASN A 159 -0.81 -3.21 -14.84
C ASN A 159 -0.91 -4.21 -16.02
N VAL A 160 -0.67 -3.90 -17.31
CA VAL A 160 0.47 -3.21 -17.94
C VAL A 160 0.07 -2.68 -19.35
N GLY A 161 0.53 -1.47 -19.73
CA GLY A 161 0.61 -1.01 -21.14
C GLY A 161 0.25 0.46 -21.40
N ASP A 162 1.29 1.30 -21.65
CA ASP A 162 1.39 2.66 -22.21
C ASP A 162 0.34 3.77 -22.00
N ARG A 163 -0.74 3.57 -21.24
CA ARG A 163 -1.63 4.68 -20.86
C ARG A 163 -2.02 4.60 -19.39
N LYS A 164 -1.34 5.41 -18.57
CA LYS A 164 -1.79 5.79 -17.23
C LYS A 164 -3.11 6.57 -17.37
N LEU A 165 -4.22 5.91 -17.09
CA LEU A 165 -5.50 6.58 -16.85
C LEU A 165 -5.95 6.20 -15.44
N ASP A 166 -5.66 7.08 -14.49
CA ASP A 166 -6.15 6.98 -13.13
C ASP A 166 -7.63 7.38 -13.13
N ARG A 167 -8.53 6.39 -13.07
CA ARG A 167 -9.97 6.58 -12.91
C ARG A 167 -10.38 5.93 -11.61
N LYS A 168 -10.57 6.77 -10.59
CA LYS A 168 -11.06 6.40 -9.27
C LYS A 168 -12.58 6.30 -9.28
N ILE A 169 -13.12 5.29 -8.60
CA ILE A 169 -14.55 5.17 -8.31
C ILE A 169 -14.79 5.82 -6.95
N MET A 170 -15.42 6.99 -6.95
CA MET A 170 -16.03 7.58 -5.74
C MET A 170 -17.33 6.83 -5.44
N ILE A 171 -17.58 6.53 -4.17
CA ILE A 171 -18.87 6.04 -3.68
C ILE A 171 -19.37 7.10 -2.70
N GLU A 172 -20.52 7.69 -3.01
CA GLU A 172 -21.38 8.41 -2.05
C GLU A 172 -22.27 7.41 -1.30
#